data_AF-A0A532VCG4-F1
#
_entry.id   AF-A0A532VCG4-F1
#
_cell.length_a   1.000
_cell.length_b   1.000
_cell.length_c   1.000
_cell.angle_alpha   90.00
_cell.angle_beta   90.00
_cell.angle_gamma   90.00
#
_symmetry.space_group_name_H-M   'P 1'
#
loop_
_entity.id
_entity.type
_entity.pdbx_description
1 polymer ?
#
loop_
_entity_poly.entity_id
_entity_poly.type
_entity_poly.pdbx_seq_one_letter_code
_entity_poly.pdbx_strand_id
1 'polypeptide(L)'
;MTLGQRMRKIRKRLGLTQKEFAQLVPGKIDYTYIGKIERGHQYPSLKMLERIGRAFSIPLSYFFEDDSLLKSLDLLPSELKDLLKDKKRQDCLRMSRDLKPQDLDLLMQIMNILIQKKPLEGLQLAEAELDCPTTEEKKKKD
;
A
#
# COMPACT_ATOMS: atom_id res chain seq x y z
N MET A 1 -13.25 -13.72 5.43
CA MET A 1 -12.85 -14.02 6.81
C MET A 1 -13.41 -12.97 7.75
N THR A 2 -13.98 -13.36 8.90
CA THR A 2 -14.51 -12.39 9.89
C THR A 2 -13.38 -11.69 10.67
N LEU A 3 -13.67 -10.55 11.30
CA LEU A 3 -12.70 -9.82 12.13
C LEU A 3 -12.10 -10.70 13.24
N GLY A 4 -12.94 -11.47 13.94
CA GLY A 4 -12.49 -12.40 14.98
C GLY A 4 -11.54 -13.47 14.44
N GLN A 5 -11.82 -14.00 13.25
CA GLN A 5 -10.93 -14.93 12.58
C GLN A 5 -9.58 -14.27 12.25
N ARG A 6 -9.57 -13.02 11.78
CA ARG A 6 -8.33 -12.27 11.47
C ARG A 6 -7.46 -12.07 12.70
N MET A 7 -8.07 -11.68 13.81
CA MET A 7 -7.39 -11.59 15.10
C MET A 7 -6.78 -12.94 15.50
N ARG A 8 -7.56 -14.03 15.38
CA ARG A 8 -7.07 -15.38 15.67
C ARG A 8 -5.89 -15.79 14.78
N LYS A 9 -5.93 -15.43 13.49
CA LYS A 9 -4.84 -15.72 12.54
C LYS A 9 -3.55 -15.01 12.92
N ILE A 10 -3.60 -13.72 13.27
CA ILE A 10 -2.43 -12.98 13.77
C ILE A 10 -1.86 -13.67 15.01
N ARG A 11 -2.71 -13.92 16.00
CA ARG A 11 -2.29 -14.54 17.26
C ARG A 11 -1.60 -15.88 17.04
N LYS A 12 -2.19 -16.74 16.19
CA LYS A 12 -1.64 -18.06 15.88
C LYS A 12 -0.35 -17.98 15.07
N ARG A 13 -0.22 -17.02 14.15
CA ARG A 13 1.02 -16.76 13.41
C ARG A 13 2.18 -16.40 14.35
N LEU A 14 1.89 -15.71 15.44
CA LEU A 14 2.86 -15.33 16.47
C LEU A 14 3.10 -16.44 17.51
N GLY A 15 2.42 -17.59 17.41
CA GLY A 15 2.57 -18.69 18.37
C GLY A 15 1.93 -18.43 19.75
N LEU A 16 1.10 -17.39 19.90
CA LEU A 16 0.62 -16.93 21.20
C LEU A 16 -0.69 -17.60 21.64
N THR A 17 -0.82 -17.83 22.95
CA THR A 17 -2.09 -18.11 23.62
C THR A 17 -2.96 -16.85 23.70
N GLN A 18 -4.27 -17.00 23.98
CA GLN A 18 -5.16 -15.84 24.16
C GLN A 18 -4.73 -14.97 25.35
N LYS A 19 -4.15 -15.60 26.40
CA LYS A 19 -3.67 -14.91 27.60
C LYS A 19 -2.42 -14.07 27.29
N GLU A 20 -1.44 -14.65 26.60
CA GLU A 20 -0.23 -13.91 26.18
C GLU A 20 -0.58 -12.79 25.20
N PHE A 21 -1.48 -13.06 24.25
CA PHE A 21 -1.94 -12.03 23.32
C PHE A 21 -2.59 -10.85 24.04
N ALA A 22 -3.44 -11.11 25.03
CA ALA A 22 -4.09 -10.07 25.83
C ALA A 22 -3.09 -9.25 26.67
N GLN A 23 -2.04 -9.90 27.18
CA GLN A 23 -0.97 -9.24 27.96
C GLN A 23 -0.12 -8.29 27.13
N LEU A 24 0.13 -8.62 25.85
CA LEU A 24 0.91 -7.79 24.94
C LEU A 24 0.15 -6.56 24.42
N VAL A 25 -1.19 -6.59 24.44
CA VAL A 25 -1.97 -5.43 24.00
C VAL A 25 -2.00 -4.39 25.14
N PRO A 26 -1.55 -3.14 24.88
CA PRO A 26 -1.52 -2.07 25.89
C PRO A 26 -2.88 -1.86 26.51
N GLY A 27 -2.98 -1.55 27.81
CA GLY A 27 -4.21 -1.12 28.50
C GLY A 27 -5.07 -2.24 29.13
N LYS A 28 -4.42 -3.32 29.58
CA LYS A 28 -4.95 -4.39 30.45
C LYS A 28 -6.29 -4.97 29.96
N ILE A 29 -6.22 -5.85 28.97
CA ILE A 29 -7.40 -6.55 28.45
C ILE A 29 -7.53 -7.93 29.08
N ASP A 30 -8.76 -8.32 29.40
CA ASP A 30 -9.08 -9.67 29.81
C ASP A 30 -8.97 -10.65 28.62
N TYR A 31 -8.26 -11.76 28.80
CA TYR A 31 -8.09 -12.79 27.77
C TYR A 31 -9.43 -13.41 27.34
N THR A 32 -10.43 -13.45 28.23
CA THR A 32 -11.79 -13.92 27.90
C THR A 32 -12.46 -13.02 26.87
N TYR A 33 -12.18 -11.72 26.88
CA TYR A 33 -12.66 -10.78 25.87
C TYR A 33 -12.04 -11.07 24.50
N ILE A 34 -10.73 -11.36 24.44
CA ILE A 34 -10.07 -11.84 23.22
C ILE A 34 -10.77 -13.10 22.71
N GLY A 35 -11.04 -14.08 23.58
CA GLY A 35 -11.72 -15.31 23.21
C GLY A 35 -13.17 -15.11 22.73
N LYS A 36 -13.90 -14.12 23.25
CA LYS A 36 -15.23 -13.73 22.75
C LYS A 36 -15.13 -13.10 21.36
N ILE A 37 -14.15 -12.23 21.12
CA ILE A 37 -13.92 -11.61 19.82
C ILE A 37 -13.55 -12.66 18.76
N GLU A 38 -12.61 -13.56 19.06
CA GLU A 38 -12.16 -14.58 18.11
C GLU A 38 -13.26 -15.54 17.67
N ARG A 39 -14.25 -15.78 18.55
CA ARG A 39 -15.43 -16.60 18.26
C ARG A 39 -16.59 -15.79 17.69
N GLY A 40 -16.43 -14.49 17.46
CA GLY A 40 -17.48 -13.62 16.91
C GLY A 40 -18.62 -13.31 17.88
N HIS A 41 -18.47 -13.58 19.17
CA HIS A 41 -19.51 -13.32 20.18
C HIS A 41 -19.50 -11.85 20.65
N GLN A 42 -18.44 -11.10 20.35
CA GLN A 42 -18.35 -9.69 20.72
C GLN A 42 -17.47 -8.92 19.73
N TYR A 43 -17.85 -7.68 19.43
CA TYR A 43 -17.07 -6.80 18.57
C TYR A 43 -16.16 -5.89 19.41
N PRO A 44 -14.88 -5.72 19.02
CA PRO A 44 -14.00 -4.75 19.63
C PRO A 44 -14.32 -3.32 19.16
N SER A 45 -14.00 -2.34 20.00
CA SER A 45 -14.03 -0.93 19.58
C SER A 45 -12.87 -0.60 18.63
N LEU A 46 -13.01 0.47 17.85
CA LEU A 46 -11.94 0.93 16.95
C LEU A 46 -10.64 1.22 17.72
N LYS A 47 -10.75 1.85 18.89
CA LYS A 47 -9.61 2.13 19.78
C LYS A 47 -8.90 0.86 20.25
N MET A 48 -9.65 -0.22 20.46
CA MET A 48 -9.08 -1.54 20.80
C MET A 48 -8.34 -2.13 19.61
N LEU A 49 -8.91 -2.09 18.41
CA LEU A 49 -8.25 -2.56 17.18
C LEU A 49 -6.98 -1.77 16.88
N GLU A 50 -6.99 -0.46 17.11
CA GLU A 50 -5.81 0.39 16.98
C GLU A 50 -4.72 -0.01 17.97
N ARG A 51 -5.07 -0.27 19.24
CA ARG A 51 -4.12 -0.77 20.26
C ARG A 51 -3.50 -2.10 19.83
N ILE A 52 -4.30 -3.03 19.30
CA ILE A 52 -3.82 -4.30 18.75
C ILE A 52 -2.89 -4.05 17.56
N GLY A 53 -3.29 -3.20 16.61
CA GLY A 53 -2.50 -2.86 15.43
C GLY A 53 -1.12 -2.30 15.81
N ARG A 54 -1.07 -1.38 16.77
CA ARG A 54 0.20 -0.84 17.30
C ARG A 54 1.04 -1.90 18.01
N ALA A 55 0.43 -2.78 18.81
CA ALA A 55 1.14 -3.80 19.57
C ALA A 55 1.85 -4.84 18.68
N PHE A 56 1.30 -5.10 17.50
CA PHE A 56 1.80 -6.14 16.59
C PHE A 56 2.26 -5.61 15.24
N SER A 57 2.43 -4.28 15.10
CA SER A 57 2.84 -3.60 13.87
C SER A 57 1.99 -3.97 12.64
N ILE A 58 0.66 -3.94 12.82
CA ILE A 58 -0.31 -4.27 11.78
C ILE A 58 -1.17 -3.04 11.47
N PRO A 59 -1.38 -2.69 10.18
CA PRO A 59 -2.25 -1.58 9.82
C PRO A 59 -3.70 -1.86 10.21
N LEU A 60 -4.42 -0.82 10.62
CA LEU A 60 -5.83 -0.93 11.01
C LEU A 60 -6.70 -1.50 9.89
N SER A 61 -6.36 -1.21 8.63
CA SER A 61 -7.02 -1.75 7.43
C SER A 61 -7.10 -3.27 7.43
N TYR A 62 -6.11 -3.97 7.99
CA TYR A 62 -6.06 -5.42 8.03
C TYR A 62 -7.32 -6.05 8.63
N PHE A 63 -7.96 -5.42 9.62
CA PHE A 63 -9.17 -5.95 10.25
C PHE A 63 -10.42 -5.84 9.37
N PHE A 64 -10.36 -5.03 8.31
CA PHE A 64 -11.46 -4.67 7.42
C PHE A 64 -11.24 -5.08 5.96
N GLU A 65 -10.01 -5.39 5.54
CA GLU A 65 -9.65 -5.71 4.14
C GLU A 65 -10.38 -6.95 3.62
N ASP A 66 -11.43 -6.83 2.82
CA ASP A 66 -12.08 -8.02 2.24
C ASP A 66 -11.07 -8.93 1.51
N ASP A 67 -11.00 -10.20 1.93
CA ASP A 67 -10.18 -11.22 1.26
C ASP A 67 -10.57 -11.36 -0.22
N SER A 68 -11.72 -10.82 -0.62
CA SER A 68 -12.17 -10.75 -2.01
C SER A 68 -11.14 -10.05 -2.91
N LEU A 69 -10.49 -8.98 -2.43
CA LEU A 69 -9.48 -8.27 -3.21
C LEU A 69 -8.21 -9.13 -3.36
N LEU A 70 -7.72 -9.70 -2.25
CA LEU A 70 -6.53 -10.57 -2.28
C LEU A 70 -6.77 -11.85 -3.10
N LYS A 71 -7.97 -12.45 -3.02
CA LYS A 71 -8.36 -13.58 -3.88
C LYS A 71 -8.51 -13.18 -5.33
N SER A 72 -9.01 -11.97 -5.62
CA SER A 72 -9.11 -11.49 -7.01
C SER A 72 -7.73 -11.25 -7.63
N LEU A 73 -6.74 -10.83 -6.82
CA LEU A 73 -5.35 -10.74 -7.28
C LEU A 73 -4.80 -12.12 -7.68
N ASP A 74 -5.17 -13.19 -6.97
CA ASP A 74 -4.79 -14.56 -7.35
C ASP A 74 -5.40 -15.00 -8.69
N LEU A 75 -6.52 -14.41 -9.11
CA LEU A 75 -7.17 -14.69 -10.40
C LEU A 75 -6.59 -13.89 -11.57
N LEU A 76 -5.69 -12.93 -11.29
CA LEU A 76 -5.07 -12.17 -12.37
C LEU A 76 -4.15 -13.09 -13.21
N PRO A 77 -4.12 -12.90 -14.55
CA PRO A 77 -3.11 -13.48 -15.41
C PRO A 77 -1.70 -13.17 -14.89
N SER A 78 -0.75 -14.09 -15.12
CA SER A 78 0.64 -13.95 -14.68
C SER A 78 1.27 -12.65 -15.16
N GLU A 79 0.95 -12.23 -16.38
CA GLU A 79 1.48 -11.01 -16.99
C GLU A 79 1.09 -9.77 -16.19
N LEU A 80 -0.16 -9.71 -15.70
CA LEU A 80 -0.63 -8.58 -14.89
C LEU A 80 -0.06 -8.62 -13.47
N LYS A 81 0.10 -9.81 -12.88
CA LYS A 81 0.76 -9.96 -11.57
C LYS A 81 2.19 -9.45 -11.63
N ASP A 82 2.93 -9.79 -12.68
CA ASP A 82 4.29 -9.35 -12.86
C ASP A 82 4.37 -7.85 -13.16
N LEU A 83 3.42 -7.31 -13.92
CA LEU A 83 3.28 -5.87 -14.15
C LEU A 83 3.09 -5.10 -12.84
N LEU A 84 2.24 -5.62 -11.94
CA LEU A 84 1.95 -5.02 -10.65
C LEU A 84 3.08 -5.16 -9.64
N LYS A 85 4.12 -5.98 -9.87
CA LYS A 85 5.31 -6.03 -8.99
C LYS A 85 6.26 -4.86 -9.20
N ASP A 86 6.24 -4.24 -10.37
CA ASP A 86 7.14 -3.14 -10.71
C ASP A 86 6.67 -1.81 -10.09
N LYS A 87 7.54 -1.16 -9.32
CA LYS A 87 7.22 0.09 -8.60
C LYS A 87 6.88 1.24 -9.54
N LYS A 88 7.61 1.41 -10.65
CA LYS A 88 7.35 2.50 -11.61
C LYS A 88 5.99 2.31 -12.27
N ARG A 89 5.63 1.07 -12.57
CA ARG A 89 4.32 0.73 -13.13
C ARG A 89 3.19 0.96 -12.14
N GLN A 90 3.39 0.63 -10.86
CA GLN A 90 2.44 0.98 -9.80
C GLN A 90 2.25 2.49 -9.68
N ASP A 91 3.33 3.27 -9.75
CA ASP A 91 3.26 4.73 -9.66
C ASP A 91 2.48 5.34 -10.84
N CYS A 92 2.73 4.87 -12.07
CA CYS A 92 1.93 5.27 -13.25
C CYS A 92 0.43 4.95 -13.08
N LEU A 93 0.09 3.77 -12.55
CA LEU A 93 -1.30 3.38 -12.29
C LEU A 93 -1.97 4.24 -11.21
N ARG A 94 -1.21 4.71 -10.23
CA ARG A 94 -1.71 5.65 -9.22
C ARG A 94 -1.99 7.02 -9.84
N MET A 95 -1.07 7.52 -10.67
CA MET A 95 -1.21 8.79 -11.37
C MET A 95 -2.38 8.80 -12.35
N SER A 96 -2.68 7.66 -12.98
CA SER A 96 -3.79 7.59 -13.93
C SER A 96 -5.18 7.71 -13.28
N ARG A 97 -5.28 7.57 -11.95
CA ARG A 97 -6.55 7.65 -11.21
C ARG A 97 -7.25 9.01 -11.35
N ASP A 98 -6.47 10.08 -11.44
CA ASP A 98 -6.98 11.45 -11.45
C ASP A 98 -7.14 12.02 -12.87
N LEU A 99 -6.86 11.22 -13.89
CA LEU A 99 -6.97 11.64 -15.29
C LEU A 99 -8.43 11.67 -15.76
N LYS A 100 -8.76 12.63 -16.62
CA LYS A 100 -10.04 12.65 -17.33
C LYS A 100 -10.02 11.58 -18.43
N PRO A 101 -11.20 11.11 -18.90
CA PRO A 101 -11.26 10.10 -19.96
C PRO A 101 -10.48 10.49 -21.23
N GLN A 102 -10.53 11.76 -21.64
CA GLN A 102 -9.81 12.27 -22.81
C GLN A 102 -8.29 12.19 -22.63
N ASP A 103 -7.79 12.50 -21.43
CA ASP A 103 -6.36 12.45 -21.12
C ASP A 103 -5.87 10.99 -21.06
N LEU A 104 -6.72 10.06 -20.65
CA LEU A 104 -6.44 8.63 -20.65
C LEU A 104 -6.30 8.09 -22.09
N ASP A 105 -7.16 8.52 -23.01
CA ASP A 105 -7.05 8.17 -24.43
C ASP A 105 -5.72 8.66 -25.03
N LEU A 106 -5.32 9.88 -24.70
CA LEU A 106 -4.04 10.44 -25.11
C LEU A 106 -2.86 9.64 -24.54
N LEU A 107 -2.91 9.30 -23.25
CA LEU A 107 -1.90 8.46 -22.60
C LEU A 107 -1.77 7.10 -23.30
N MET A 108 -2.89 6.47 -23.64
CA MET A 108 -2.89 5.21 -24.39
C MET A 108 -2.25 5.35 -25.78
N GLN A 109 -2.51 6.45 -26.48
CA GLN A 109 -1.88 6.74 -27.76
C GLN A 109 -0.36 6.90 -27.61
N ILE A 110 0.08 7.70 -26.63
CA ILE A 110 1.51 7.89 -26.33
C ILE A 110 2.17 6.54 -26.02
N MET A 111 1.56 5.73 -25.16
CA MET A 111 2.09 4.40 -24.84
C MET A 111 2.19 3.51 -26.09
N ASN A 112 1.17 3.49 -26.94
CA ASN A 112 1.20 2.72 -28.19
C ASN A 112 2.34 3.18 -29.11
N ILE A 113 2.56 4.49 -29.23
CA ILE A 113 3.66 5.04 -30.03
C ILE A 113 5.02 4.62 -29.48
N LEU A 114 5.22 4.76 -28.16
CA LEU A 114 6.47 4.36 -27.50
C LEU A 114 6.73 2.85 -27.63
N ILE A 115 5.68 2.02 -27.59
CA ILE A 115 5.78 0.55 -27.77
C ILE A 115 6.11 0.19 -29.22
N GLN A 116 5.58 0.91 -30.21
CA GLN A 116 5.79 0.62 -31.63
C GLN A 116 7.21 0.90 -32.14
N LYS A 117 8.12 1.45 -31.33
CA LYS A 117 9.50 1.82 -31.71
C LYS A 117 9.62 2.58 -33.04
N LYS A 118 8.59 3.27 -33.50
CA LYS A 118 8.73 4.27 -34.55
C LYS A 118 9.14 5.56 -33.85
N PRO A 119 10.35 6.09 -34.12
CA PRO A 119 10.69 7.40 -33.61
C PRO A 119 9.66 8.37 -34.19
N LEU A 120 8.92 9.07 -33.31
CA LEU A 120 8.22 10.27 -33.71
C LEU A 120 9.32 11.26 -34.10
N GLU A 121 9.57 11.38 -35.41
CA GLU A 121 10.35 12.48 -35.98
C GLU A 121 9.64 13.80 -35.63
N GLY A 122 9.89 14.35 -34.44
CA GLY A 122 9.23 15.58 -34.02
C GLY A 122 9.28 15.92 -32.53
N LEU A 123 9.67 14.99 -31.65
CA LEU A 123 9.84 15.31 -30.22
C LEU A 123 11.27 15.04 -29.78
N GLN A 124 12.19 15.88 -30.27
CA GLN A 124 13.42 16.16 -29.55
C GLN A 124 13.04 16.97 -28.31
N LEU A 125 12.76 16.29 -27.19
CA LEU A 125 12.83 16.94 -25.89
C LEU A 125 14.32 17.25 -25.69
N ALA A 126 14.66 18.53 -25.83
CA ALA A 126 15.97 19.03 -25.45
C ALA A 126 16.21 18.64 -23.99
N GLU A 127 17.10 17.70 -23.77
CA GLU A 127 17.80 17.58 -22.50
C GLU A 127 18.66 18.84 -22.39
N ALA A 128 18.06 19.91 -21.87
CA ALA A 128 18.85 21.00 -21.32
C ALA A 128 19.51 20.43 -20.06
N GLU A 129 20.80 20.10 -20.17
CA GLU A 129 21.65 19.89 -19.01
C GLU A 129 21.44 21.09 -18.06
N LEU A 130 20.94 20.81 -16.86
CA LEU A 130 20.86 21.78 -15.78
C LEU A 130 22.30 22.01 -15.28
N ASP A 131 23.01 22.90 -15.95
CA ASP A 131 24.25 23.48 -15.43
C ASP A 131 23.84 24.49 -14.34
N CYS A 132 23.91 24.06 -13.08
CA CYS A 132 23.58 24.89 -11.94
C CYS A 132 24.81 25.75 -11.61
N PRO A 133 24.77 27.08 -11.76
CA PRO A 133 25.95 27.90 -11.48
C PRO A 133 26.18 27.97 -9.97
N THR A 134 27.33 27.47 -9.51
CA THR A 134 27.85 27.76 -8.18
C THR A 134 28.17 29.25 -8.08
N THR A 135 27.34 29.99 -7.33
CA THR A 135 27.60 31.39 -7.03
C THR A 135 28.81 31.49 -6.09
N GLU A 136 29.95 31.93 -6.61
CA GLU A 136 31.06 32.43 -5.79
C GLU A 136 30.65 33.76 -5.13
N GLU A 137 30.26 33.73 -3.86
CA GLU A 137 30.23 34.95 -3.05
C GLU A 137 31.64 35.28 -2.52
N LYS A 138 32.32 36.17 -3.24
CA LYS A 138 33.43 36.96 -2.70
C LYS A 138 32.88 37.94 -1.67
N LYS A 139 33.08 37.67 -0.37
CA LYS A 139 33.12 38.74 0.64
C LYS A 139 34.56 39.27 0.77
N LYS A 140 34.72 40.55 0.45
CA LYS A 140 35.93 41.35 0.67
C LYS A 140 35.60 42.44 1.69
N LYS A 141 36.58 42.73 2.56
CA LYS A 141 36.69 43.85 3.54
C LYS A 141 36.03 43.58 4.88
N ASP A 142 36.69 43.73 6.04
CA ASP A 142 37.86 44.56 6.42
C ASP A 142 38.99 43.78 7.12
#